data_AF-A0A8B6HHE5-F1
#
_entry.id   AF-A0A8B6HHE5-F1
#
_cell.length_a   1.000
_cell.length_b   1.000
_cell.length_c   1.000
_cell.angle_alpha   90.00
_cell.angle_beta   90.00
_cell.angle_gamma   90.00
#
_symmetry.space_group_name_H-M   'P 1'
#
loop_
_entity.id
_entity.type
_entity.pdbx_description
1 polymer ?
#
loop_
_entity_poly.entity_id
_entity_poly.type
_entity_poly.pdbx_seq_one_letter_code
_entity_poly.pdbx_strand_id
1 'polypeptide(L)'
;MKEVKFGRIAGPFRYPPFLTLQVSSMGLVPKKDGDVRLIQHLSYPENNSINDFIDKDHCSVQYSSVDEAACLINRHKTFARLSQCDVKAAFRLLPIAPHDFDLLGRKF
;
A
#
# COMPACT_ATOMS: atom_id res chain seq x y z
N MET A 1 7.94 14.74 6.08
CA MET A 1 7.11 15.79 6.74
C MET A 1 5.64 15.78 6.31
N LYS A 2 5.31 15.68 5.01
CA LYS A 2 3.91 15.64 4.52
C LYS A 2 3.11 14.43 5.03
N GLU A 3 3.66 13.22 4.94
CA GLU A 3 2.95 12.01 5.43
C GLU A 3 2.79 11.98 6.96
N VAL A 4 3.71 12.62 7.71
CA VAL A 4 3.58 12.82 9.17
C VAL A 4 2.41 13.74 9.48
N LYS A 5 2.29 14.87 8.76
CA LYS A 5 1.14 15.78 8.89
C LYS A 5 -0.20 15.10 8.56
N PHE A 6 -0.19 14.13 7.64
CA PHE A 6 -1.37 13.32 7.32
C PHE A 6 -1.60 12.15 8.28
N GLY A 7 -0.80 11.99 9.34
CA GLY A 7 -0.94 10.91 10.32
C GLY A 7 -0.63 9.52 9.78
N ARG A 8 0.00 9.41 8.60
CA ARG A 8 0.29 8.12 7.95
C ARG A 8 1.64 7.52 8.35
N ILE A 9 2.51 8.34 8.92
CA ILE A 9 3.83 7.94 9.42
C ILE A 9 4.04 8.65 10.76
N ALA A 10 4.46 7.90 11.76
CA ALA A 10 4.87 8.45 13.05
C ALA A 10 6.37 8.81 13.04
N GLY A 11 6.75 9.81 13.84
CA GLY A 11 8.12 10.31 13.93
C GLY A 11 8.32 11.66 13.21
N PRO A 12 9.57 12.08 12.93
CA PRO A 12 10.81 11.34 13.20
C PRO A 12 11.03 11.12 14.71
N PHE A 13 11.64 10.00 15.05
CA PHE A 13 12.00 9.66 16.42
C PHE A 13 13.51 9.84 16.63
N ARG A 14 13.93 10.30 17.81
CA ARG A 14 15.36 10.42 18.16
C ARG A 14 16.02 9.06 18.43
N TYR A 15 15.22 8.10 18.88
CA TYR A 15 15.61 6.72 19.18
C TYR A 15 14.54 5.77 18.61
N PRO A 16 14.87 4.49 18.33
CA PRO A 16 13.88 3.52 17.86
C PRO A 16 12.69 3.44 18.83
N PRO A 17 11.44 3.65 18.37
CA PRO A 17 10.25 3.59 19.23
C PRO A 17 9.93 2.16 19.69
N PHE A 18 10.48 1.15 19.03
CA PHE A 18 10.30 -0.27 19.35
C PHE A 18 11.67 -0.96 19.43
N LEU A 19 11.80 -1.93 20.32
CA LEU A 19 13.02 -2.75 20.44
C LEU A 19 13.17 -3.71 19.24
N THR A 20 12.05 -4.16 18.67
CA THR A 20 11.97 -5.10 17.55
C THR A 20 11.90 -4.42 16.19
N LEU A 21 12.13 -3.10 16.12
CA LEU A 21 11.96 -2.30 14.90
C LEU A 21 12.77 -2.88 13.74
N GLN A 22 12.06 -3.36 12.72
CA GLN A 22 12.63 -3.76 11.44
C GLN A 22 12.74 -2.55 10.54
N VAL A 23 13.92 -2.34 9.96
CA VAL A 23 14.19 -1.21 9.06
C VAL A 23 14.49 -1.75 7.67
N SER A 24 13.62 -1.43 6.71
CA SER A 24 13.82 -1.82 5.31
C SER A 24 14.61 -0.75 4.55
N SER A 25 15.31 -1.17 3.50
CA SER A 25 15.97 -0.24 2.58
C SER A 25 14.94 0.62 1.82
N MET A 26 15.37 1.81 1.41
CA MET A 26 14.52 2.79 0.74
C MET A 26 15.07 3.11 -0.64
N GLY A 27 14.18 3.16 -1.64
CA GLY A 27 14.48 3.58 -3.00
C GLY A 27 13.70 4.84 -3.39
N LEU A 28 14.25 5.60 -4.33
CA LEU A 28 13.58 6.75 -4.95
C LEU A 28 13.38 6.47 -6.43
N VAL A 29 12.14 6.63 -6.90
CA VAL A 29 11.79 6.48 -8.32
C VAL A 29 11.18 7.77 -8.83
N PRO A 30 11.74 8.41 -9.86
CA PRO A 30 11.18 9.63 -10.43
C PRO A 30 9.83 9.34 -11.09
N LYS A 31 8.89 10.27 -10.93
CA LYS A 31 7.62 10.28 -11.66
C LYS A 31 7.73 11.17 -12.89
N LYS A 32 6.79 10.98 -13.82
CA LYS A 32 6.66 11.79 -15.04
C LYS A 32 6.32 13.26 -14.78
N ASP A 33 5.73 13.58 -13.63
CA ASP A 33 5.36 14.94 -13.20
C ASP A 33 6.49 15.67 -12.44
N GLY A 34 7.68 15.07 -12.34
CA GLY A 34 8.84 15.65 -11.66
C GLY A 34 8.89 15.40 -10.14
N ASP A 35 7.86 14.78 -9.55
CA ASP A 35 7.86 14.34 -8.16
C ASP A 35 8.57 12.98 -8.01
N VAL A 36 8.89 12.56 -6.79
CA VAL A 36 9.57 11.29 -6.51
C VAL A 36 8.66 10.32 -5.73
N ARG A 37 8.70 9.04 -6.11
CA ARG A 37 8.09 7.94 -5.35
C ARG A 37 9.14 7.39 -4.41
N LEU A 38 8.86 7.50 -3.12
CA LEU A 38 9.59 6.78 -2.09
C LEU A 38 9.07 5.33 -2.04
N ILE A 39 9.95 4.36 -2.22
CA ILE A 39 9.66 2.92 -2.17
C ILE A 39 10.38 2.33 -0.97
N GLN A 40 9.63 1.64 -0.10
CA GLN A 40 10.20 0.84 0.98
C GLN A 40 10.32 -0.60 0.49
N HIS A 41 11.53 -1.18 0.57
CA HIS A 41 11.80 -2.48 -0.02
C HIS A 41 11.40 -3.62 0.94
N LEU A 42 10.09 -3.84 1.10
CA LEU A 42 9.54 -4.86 2.00
C LEU A 42 9.74 -6.31 1.52
N SER A 43 10.23 -6.50 0.29
CA SER A 43 10.54 -7.81 -0.32
C SER A 43 12.03 -8.11 -0.41
N TYR A 44 12.89 -7.44 0.39
CA TYR A 44 14.32 -7.72 0.45
C TYR A 44 14.76 -8.00 1.89
N PRO A 45 15.73 -8.91 2.11
CA PRO A 45 16.31 -9.84 1.14
C PRO A 45 15.32 -10.93 0.72
N GLU A 46 15.53 -11.53 -0.45
CA GLU A 46 14.68 -12.62 -0.94
C GLU A 46 14.66 -13.80 0.05
N ASN A 47 13.48 -14.36 0.31
CA ASN A 47 13.21 -15.45 1.26
C ASN A 47 13.42 -15.11 2.75
N ASN A 48 13.70 -13.86 3.10
CA ASN A 48 13.84 -13.41 4.48
C ASN A 48 13.44 -11.94 4.64
N SER A 49 12.48 -11.50 3.84
CA SER A 49 11.90 -10.17 3.89
C SER A 49 10.62 -10.14 4.71
N ILE A 50 10.15 -8.94 5.07
CA ILE A 50 8.88 -8.76 5.80
C ILE A 50 7.73 -9.44 5.05
N ASN A 51 7.69 -9.29 3.73
CA ASN A 51 6.64 -9.89 2.91
C ASN A 51 6.72 -11.42 2.82
N ASP A 52 7.89 -12.04 3.02
CA ASP A 52 8.04 -13.50 2.98
C ASP A 52 7.40 -14.19 4.18
N PHE A 53 7.19 -13.46 5.27
CA PHE A 53 6.56 -13.95 6.49
C PHE A 53 5.05 -13.66 6.58
N ILE A 54 4.46 -13.07 5.54
CA ILE A 54 3.00 -12.89 5.47
C ILE A 54 2.37 -14.16 4.91
N ASP A 55 1.39 -14.69 5.63
CA ASP A 55 0.66 -15.87 5.16
C ASP A 55 -0.03 -15.58 3.82
N LYS A 56 0.20 -16.47 2.85
CA LYS A 56 -0.37 -16.36 1.50
C LYS A 56 -1.89 -16.49 1.53
N ASP A 57 -2.44 -17.21 2.49
CA ASP A 57 -3.89 -17.36 2.65
C ASP A 57 -4.57 -16.02 2.99
N HIS A 58 -3.84 -15.13 3.68
CA HIS A 58 -4.27 -13.75 3.99
C HIS A 58 -4.03 -12.76 2.84
N CYS A 59 -3.32 -13.16 1.78
CA CYS A 59 -2.96 -12.29 0.65
C CYS A 59 -3.79 -12.54 -0.61
N SER A 60 -4.87 -13.32 -0.52
CA SER A 60 -5.70 -13.61 -1.67
C SER A 60 -6.61 -12.42 -2.02
N VAL A 61 -6.59 -12.01 -3.29
CA VAL A 61 -7.48 -10.98 -3.84
C VAL A 61 -8.29 -11.60 -4.96
N GLN A 62 -9.61 -11.46 -4.89
CA GLN A 62 -10.51 -11.85 -5.97
C GLN A 62 -10.85 -10.61 -6.79
N TYR A 63 -10.55 -10.66 -8.09
CA TYR A 63 -10.89 -9.60 -9.04
C TYR A 63 -12.12 -10.00 -9.84
N SER A 64 -13.02 -9.05 -10.06
CA SER A 64 -14.09 -9.23 -11.05
C SER A 64 -13.52 -9.30 -12.46
N SER A 65 -14.11 -10.16 -13.28
CA SER A 65 -13.68 -10.32 -14.67
C SER A 65 -14.27 -9.23 -15.58
N VAL A 66 -13.66 -9.06 -16.76
CA VAL A 66 -14.22 -8.19 -17.81
C VAL A 66 -15.57 -8.73 -18.29
N ASP A 67 -15.73 -10.05 -18.35
CA ASP A 67 -16.98 -10.69 -18.76
C ASP A 67 -18.11 -10.43 -17.77
N GLU A 68 -17.83 -10.45 -16.47
CA GLU A 68 -18.78 -10.05 -15.44
C GLU A 68 -19.22 -8.60 -15.62
N ALA A 69 -18.28 -7.69 -15.86
CA ALA A 69 -18.59 -6.29 -16.14
C ALA A 69 -19.44 -6.14 -17.41
N ALA A 70 -19.12 -6.87 -18.49
CA ALA A 70 -19.88 -6.86 -19.73
C ALA A 70 -21.30 -7.42 -19.53
N CYS A 71 -21.45 -8.49 -18.76
CA CYS A 71 -22.75 -9.06 -18.40
C CYS A 71 -23.61 -8.07 -17.62
N LEU A 72 -23.01 -7.33 -16.67
CA LEU A 72 -23.71 -6.29 -15.91
C LEU A 72 -24.22 -5.17 -16.83
N ILE A 73 -23.37 -4.67 -17.73
CA ILE A 73 -23.77 -3.64 -18.71
C ILE A 73 -24.90 -4.17 -19.60
N ASN A 74 -24.75 -5.39 -20.11
CA ASN A 74 -25.74 -6.05 -20.95
C ASN A 74 -27.03 -6.41 -20.19
N ARG A 75 -27.07 -6.40 -18.86
CA ARG A 75 -28.32 -6.60 -18.11
C ARG A 75 -29.15 -5.33 -18.02
N HIS A 76 -28.50 -4.16 -17.97
CA HIS A 76 -29.14 -2.86 -17.79
C HIS A 76 -29.35 -2.09 -19.12
N LYS A 77 -29.28 -2.81 -20.26
CA LYS A 77 -29.26 -2.37 -21.68
C LYS A 77 -29.86 -1.01 -21.99
N THR A 78 -31.08 -0.76 -21.54
CA THR A 78 -31.82 0.45 -21.87
C THR A 78 -31.64 1.40 -20.68
N PHE A 79 -30.84 2.46 -20.86
CA PHE A 79 -30.50 3.51 -19.88
C PHE A 79 -29.31 3.25 -18.92
N ALA A 80 -28.44 2.28 -19.19
CA ALA A 80 -27.21 2.10 -18.41
C ALA A 80 -26.26 3.31 -18.57
N ARG A 81 -26.10 4.11 -17.50
CA ARG A 81 -25.09 5.15 -17.39
C ARG A 81 -23.93 4.62 -16.55
N LEU A 82 -22.74 4.60 -17.12
CA LEU A 82 -21.53 4.20 -16.40
C LEU A 82 -20.74 5.42 -15.95
N SER A 83 -20.20 5.33 -14.74
CA SER A 83 -19.21 6.25 -14.22
C SER A 83 -18.08 5.46 -13.60
N GLN A 84 -16.84 5.82 -13.94
CA GLN A 84 -15.65 5.29 -13.29
C GLN A 84 -15.15 6.31 -12.27
N CYS A 85 -14.92 5.86 -11.05
CA CYS A 85 -14.29 6.66 -10.01
C CYS A 85 -13.04 5.94 -9.51
N ASP A 86 -11.94 6.67 -9.38
CA ASP A 86 -10.70 6.16 -8.80
C ASP A 86 -10.58 6.61 -7.34
N VAL A 87 -10.22 5.70 -6.45
CA VAL A 87 -9.99 6.02 -5.04
C VAL A 87 -8.56 6.51 -4.87
N LYS A 88 -8.42 7.83 -4.78
CA LYS A 88 -7.12 8.48 -4.62
C LYS A 88 -6.41 7.97 -3.35
N ALA A 89 -5.23 7.39 -3.54
CA ALA A 89 -4.36 6.89 -2.48
C ALA A 89 -5.03 5.86 -1.54
N ALA A 90 -5.82 4.94 -2.12
CA ALA A 90 -6.60 3.92 -1.40
C ALA A 90 -5.83 3.22 -0.25
N PHE A 91 -4.61 2.76 -0.48
CA PHE A 91 -3.81 2.07 0.55
C PHE A 91 -3.50 2.93 1.79
N ARG A 92 -3.59 4.25 1.67
CA ARG A 92 -3.35 5.19 2.78
C ARG A 92 -4.61 5.53 3.56
N LEU A 93 -5.76 5.00 3.13
CA LEU A 93 -7.03 5.13 3.84
C LEU A 93 -7.20 4.04 4.89
N LEU A 94 -6.54 2.89 4.70
CA LEU A 94 -6.59 1.78 5.63
C LEU A 94 -5.51 1.97 6.71
N PRO A 95 -5.89 1.96 8.00
CA PRO A 95 -4.92 1.98 9.07
C PRO A 95 -4.17 0.64 9.11
N ILE A 96 -2.90 0.72 9.48
CA ILE A 96 -2.10 -0.47 9.77
C ILE A 96 -2.39 -0.89 11.20
N ALA A 97 -2.43 -2.19 11.46
CA ALA A 97 -2.66 -2.68 12.82
C ALA A 97 -1.48 -2.25 13.71
N PRO A 98 -1.73 -1.76 14.95
CA PRO A 98 -0.65 -1.27 15.80
C PRO A 98 0.45 -2.29 16.11
N HIS A 99 0.12 -3.59 16.06
CA HIS A 99 1.09 -4.67 16.28
C HIS A 99 2.08 -4.87 15.13
N ASP A 100 1.82 -4.29 13.95
CA ASP A 100 2.70 -4.37 12.77
C ASP A 100 3.56 -3.11 12.60
N PHE A 101 3.45 -2.13 13.49
CA PHE A 101 4.16 -0.85 13.33
C PHE A 101 5.68 -1.00 13.38
N ASP A 102 6.18 -1.95 14.16
CA ASP A 102 7.60 -2.26 14.27
C ASP A 102 8.16 -2.89 12.99
N LEU A 103 7.32 -3.50 12.15
CA LEU A 103 7.73 -4.08 10.87
C LEU A 103 7.98 -3.01 9.78
N LEU A 104 7.50 -1.78 9.96
CA LEU A 104 7.47 -0.76 8.91
C LEU A 104 8.47 0.38 9.12
N GLY A 105 9.56 0.11 9.85
CA GLY A 105 10.60 1.09 10.13
C GLY A 105 11.31 1.62 8.88
N ARG A 106 11.64 2.92 8.90
CA ARG A 106 12.39 3.62 7.85
C ARG A 106 13.48 4.46 8.46
N LYS A 107 14.64 4.49 7.82
CA LYS A 107 15.77 5.36 8.19
C LYS A 107 16.05 6.32 7.04
N PHE A 108 16.08 7.61 7.37
CA PHE A 108 16.43 8.72 6.46
C PHE A 108 17.86 9.19 6.76
#